data_AF-A0AAU5X9F2-F1
#
_entry.id   AF-A0AAU5X9F2-F1
#
_cell.length_a   1.000
_cell.length_b   1.000
_cell.length_c   1.000
_cell.angle_alpha   90.00
_cell.angle_beta   90.00
_cell.angle_gamma   90.00
#
_symmetry.space_group_name_H-M   'P 1'
#
loop_
_entity.id
_entity.type
_entity.pdbx_description
1 polymer ?
#
loop_
_entity_poly.entity_id
_entity_poly.type
_entity_poly.pdbx_seq_one_letter_code
_entity_poly.pdbx_strand_id
1 'polypeptide(L)'
;MRAARRPHARPGLIAVVIALWVVIAAIALTGTLIAAFSQEHPVRFSAPLKIYPVTQEIPGAQCPPGVQGAIGQGTTGPICYQLAVGITIKRVNDLHVERMKVGGYAVSLSLIPADSRALTRLTRGNTGRPFALTVRDQVVAAPRVDAPITKGRILISGNLTRGDASTIVNRLKGRAAQST
;
A
#
# COMPACT_ATOMS: atom_id res chain seq x y z
N MET A 1 -42.86 64.46 2.54
CA MET A 1 -42.85 63.47 3.63
C MET A 1 -43.01 62.08 3.02
N ARG A 2 -41.98 61.22 3.04
CA ARG A 2 -42.05 59.84 2.51
C ARG A 2 -42.43 58.88 3.64
N ALA A 3 -43.60 58.25 3.53
CA ALA A 3 -44.10 57.27 4.49
C ALA A 3 -43.33 55.94 4.35
N ALA A 4 -42.64 55.54 5.42
CA ALA A 4 -41.96 54.25 5.52
C ALA A 4 -42.99 53.13 5.72
N ARG A 5 -43.17 52.27 4.70
CA ARG A 5 -43.90 50.99 4.85
C ARG A 5 -43.05 50.05 5.70
N ARG A 6 -43.48 49.80 6.94
CA ARG A 6 -42.91 48.75 7.80
C ARG A 6 -43.38 47.38 7.28
N PRO A 7 -42.48 46.46 6.87
CA PRO A 7 -42.89 45.11 6.51
C PRO A 7 -43.35 44.37 7.77
N HIS A 8 -44.62 43.94 7.77
CA HIS A 8 -45.15 43.01 8.76
C HIS A 8 -44.53 41.63 8.48
N ALA A 9 -43.40 41.35 9.12
CA ALA A 9 -42.86 40.00 9.13
C ALA A 9 -43.80 39.11 9.96
N ARG A 10 -44.41 38.13 9.30
CA ARG A 10 -45.29 37.14 9.95
C ARG A 10 -44.44 36.35 10.96
N PRO A 11 -44.79 36.33 12.26
CA PRO A 11 -43.94 35.77 13.32
C PRO A 11 -43.59 34.29 13.09
N GLY A 12 -44.48 33.55 12.41
CA GLY A 12 -44.21 32.15 12.03
C GLY A 12 -43.07 31.98 11.02
N LEU A 13 -42.83 32.96 10.14
CA LEU A 13 -41.78 32.86 9.11
C LEU A 13 -40.39 33.15 9.68
N ILE A 14 -40.31 34.03 10.69
CA ILE A 14 -39.06 34.29 11.42
C ILE A 14 -38.65 33.06 12.24
N ALA A 15 -39.60 32.41 12.92
CA ALA A 15 -39.33 31.21 13.72
C ALA A 15 -38.76 30.06 12.88
N VAL A 16 -39.30 29.85 11.68
CA VAL A 16 -38.82 28.81 10.74
C VAL A 16 -37.40 29.09 10.25
N VAL A 17 -37.08 30.35 9.92
CA VAL A 17 -35.73 30.72 9.46
C VAL A 17 -34.70 30.53 10.56
N ILE A 18 -35.02 30.89 11.81
CA ILE A 18 -34.13 30.69 12.96
C ILE A 18 -33.91 29.19 13.22
N ALA A 19 -34.97 28.38 13.19
CA ALA A 19 -34.86 26.93 13.36
C ALA A 19 -33.98 26.30 12.26
N LEU A 20 -34.11 26.75 11.02
CA LEU A 20 -33.30 26.25 9.90
C LEU A 20 -31.81 26.57 10.09
N TRP A 21 -31.48 27.79 10.53
CA TRP A 21 -30.09 28.20 10.80
C TRP A 21 -29.46 27.42 11.96
N VAL A 22 -30.23 27.13 13.02
CA VAL A 22 -29.76 26.33 14.16
C VAL A 22 -29.43 24.89 13.72
N VAL A 23 -30.26 24.30 12.86
CA VAL A 23 -30.01 22.94 12.31
C VAL A 23 -28.77 22.91 11.41
N ILE A 24 -28.58 23.92 10.54
CA ILE A 24 -27.39 24.02 9.67
C ILE A 24 -26.11 24.18 10.51
N ALA A 25 -26.15 25.00 11.56
CA ALA A 25 -25.01 25.18 12.47
C ALA A 25 -24.66 23.88 13.24
N ALA A 26 -25.66 23.10 13.65
CA ALA A 26 -25.44 21.81 14.31
C ALA A 26 -24.80 20.76 13.38
N ILE A 27 -25.16 20.75 12.09
CA ILE A 27 -24.57 19.85 11.08
C ILE A 27 -23.12 20.26 10.77
N ALA A 28 -22.82 21.56 10.72
CA ALA A 28 -21.46 22.04 10.51
C ALA A 28 -20.50 21.65 11.65
N LEU A 29 -20.98 21.65 12.89
CA LEU A 29 -20.19 21.27 14.08
C LEU A 29 -19.95 19.75 14.19
N THR A 30 -20.83 18.91 13.63
CA THR A 30 -20.63 17.46 13.61
C THR A 30 -19.83 16.98 12.39
N GLY A 31 -19.91 17.68 11.26
CA GLY A 31 -19.20 17.31 10.03
C GLY A 31 -17.67 17.49 10.08
N THR A 32 -17.15 18.39 10.91
CA THR A 32 -15.70 18.69 10.96
C THR A 32 -14.86 17.67 11.74
N LEU A 33 -15.49 16.80 12.56
CA LEU A 33 -14.75 15.83 13.38
C LEU A 33 -14.32 14.56 12.63
N ILE A 34 -14.82 14.32 11.41
CA ILE A 34 -14.49 13.09 10.66
C ILE A 34 -13.18 13.24 9.87
N ALA A 35 -12.70 14.44 9.59
CA ALA A 35 -11.51 14.66 8.77
C ALA A 35 -10.18 14.59 9.53
N ALA A 36 -10.18 14.70 10.87
CA ALA A 36 -8.94 14.79 11.66
C ALA A 36 -8.33 13.44 12.06
N PHE A 37 -9.05 12.32 11.88
CA PHE A 37 -8.61 11.00 12.37
C PHE A 37 -7.99 10.09 11.30
N SER A 38 -7.89 10.54 10.05
CA SER A 38 -7.10 9.82 9.02
C SER A 38 -5.63 10.22 9.05
N GLN A 39 -5.04 10.29 10.24
CA GLN A 39 -3.58 10.30 10.39
C GLN A 39 -3.07 8.86 10.13
N GLU A 40 -3.11 8.43 8.87
CA GLU A 40 -2.51 7.20 8.39
C GLU A 40 -1.00 7.29 8.61
N HIS A 41 -0.55 6.86 9.79
CA HIS A 41 0.88 6.77 10.08
C HIS A 41 1.46 5.69 9.17
N PRO A 42 2.34 6.05 8.23
CA PRO A 42 2.84 5.12 7.25
C PRO A 42 3.61 4.01 7.96
N VAL A 43 3.22 2.78 7.67
CA VAL A 43 3.82 1.58 8.26
C VAL A 43 5.24 1.46 7.73
N ARG A 44 6.23 1.51 8.62
CA ARG A 44 7.64 1.23 8.28
C ARG A 44 7.90 -0.26 8.37
N PHE A 45 8.59 -0.82 7.37
CA PHE A 45 9.05 -2.20 7.43
C PHE A 45 10.31 -2.30 8.32
N SER A 46 10.44 -3.41 9.05
CA SER A 46 11.64 -3.72 9.84
C SER A 46 12.89 -3.95 8.98
N ALA A 47 12.72 -4.42 7.75
CA ALA A 47 13.77 -4.48 6.74
C ALA A 47 13.26 -3.89 5.42
N PRO A 48 14.07 -3.10 4.70
CA PRO A 48 13.66 -2.54 3.41
C PRO A 48 13.47 -3.67 2.39
N LEU A 49 12.30 -3.69 1.75
CA LEU A 49 12.02 -4.61 0.66
C LEU A 49 12.59 -4.01 -0.63
N LYS A 50 13.57 -4.68 -1.23
CA LYS A 50 14.15 -4.26 -2.51
C LYS A 50 13.57 -5.14 -3.62
N ILE A 51 13.09 -4.51 -4.68
CA ILE A 51 12.47 -5.18 -5.83
C ILE A 51 13.34 -4.89 -7.05
N TYR A 52 13.85 -5.95 -7.68
CA TYR A 52 14.73 -5.86 -8.83
C TYR A 52 14.16 -6.65 -10.00
N PRO A 53 14.13 -6.10 -11.23
CA PRO A 53 13.83 -6.89 -12.40
C PRO A 53 15.00 -7.86 -12.67
N VAL A 54 14.68 -9.12 -12.90
CA VAL A 54 15.66 -10.14 -13.26
C VAL A 54 15.96 -10.02 -14.75
N THR A 55 17.23 -9.80 -15.10
CA THR A 55 17.66 -9.77 -16.51
C THR A 55 18.04 -11.13 -17.04
N GLN A 56 18.61 -11.97 -16.20
CA GLN A 56 19.11 -13.29 -16.55
C GLN A 56 19.10 -14.21 -15.32
N GLU A 57 18.79 -15.48 -15.54
CA GLU A 57 18.90 -16.54 -14.55
C GLU A 57 20.11 -17.40 -14.91
N ILE A 58 21.11 -17.44 -14.02
CA ILE A 58 22.36 -18.16 -14.23
C ILE A 58 22.40 -19.31 -13.23
N PRO A 59 22.37 -20.58 -13.68
CA PRO A 59 22.50 -21.73 -12.78
C PRO A 59 23.80 -21.66 -11.99
N GLY A 60 23.73 -21.80 -10.67
CA GLY A 60 24.90 -21.78 -9.81
C GLY A 60 24.64 -21.25 -8.40
N ALA A 61 25.48 -21.69 -7.46
CA ALA A 61 25.45 -21.25 -6.06
C ALA A 61 26.10 -19.87 -5.84
N GLN A 62 26.75 -19.31 -6.87
CA GLN A 62 27.43 -18.02 -6.81
C GLN A 62 27.24 -17.25 -8.12
N CYS A 63 27.19 -15.93 -8.02
CA CYS A 63 27.11 -15.06 -9.18
C CYS A 63 28.49 -14.90 -9.81
N PRO A 64 28.62 -14.89 -11.15
CA PRO A 64 29.88 -14.62 -11.80
C PRO A 64 30.47 -13.26 -11.37
N PRO A 65 31.80 -13.12 -11.28
CA PRO A 65 32.43 -11.86 -10.92
C PRO A 65 32.03 -10.77 -11.92
N GLY A 66 31.71 -9.58 -11.41
CA GLY A 66 31.24 -8.44 -12.21
C GLY A 66 29.72 -8.42 -12.48
N VAL A 67 28.99 -9.47 -12.10
CA VAL A 67 27.53 -9.50 -12.20
C VAL A 67 26.92 -8.99 -10.90
N GLN A 68 26.14 -7.92 -10.98
CA GLN A 68 25.27 -7.51 -9.88
C GLN A 68 24.08 -8.47 -9.84
N GLY A 69 24.18 -9.49 -8.99
CA GLY A 69 23.18 -10.53 -8.85
C GLY A 69 22.94 -10.91 -7.40
N ALA A 70 21.85 -11.62 -7.14
CA ALA A 70 21.55 -12.19 -5.84
C ALA A 70 21.23 -13.69 -6.00
N ILE A 71 21.69 -14.48 -5.03
CA ILE A 71 21.47 -15.92 -5.01
C ILE A 71 20.07 -16.20 -4.50
N GLY A 72 19.35 -17.07 -5.21
CA GLY A 72 18.08 -17.62 -4.78
C GLY A 72 17.97 -19.10 -5.12
N GLN A 73 16.82 -19.68 -4.80
CA GLN A 73 16.50 -21.06 -5.13
C GLN A 73 15.60 -21.07 -6.37
N GLY A 74 16.04 -21.76 -7.42
CA GLY A 74 15.23 -22.10 -8.58
C GLY A 74 14.58 -23.48 -8.42
N THR A 75 13.92 -23.94 -9.48
CA THR A 75 13.28 -25.27 -9.51
C THR A 75 14.29 -26.41 -9.55
N THR A 76 15.47 -26.18 -10.13
CA THR A 76 16.51 -27.21 -10.36
C THR A 76 17.72 -27.06 -9.45
N GLY A 77 17.68 -26.14 -8.47
CA GLY A 77 18.78 -25.86 -7.55
C GLY A 77 19.06 -24.36 -7.40
N PRO A 78 20.21 -23.99 -6.83
CA PRO A 78 20.57 -22.58 -6.64
C PRO A 78 20.79 -21.89 -7.99
N ILE A 79 20.24 -20.68 -8.11
CA ILE A 79 20.34 -19.81 -9.29
C ILE A 79 20.84 -18.44 -8.83
N CYS A 80 21.79 -17.88 -9.58
CA CYS A 80 22.11 -16.47 -9.52
C CYS A 80 21.13 -15.69 -10.41
N TYR A 81 20.34 -14.82 -9.79
CA TYR A 81 19.49 -13.88 -10.50
C TYR A 81 20.30 -12.62 -10.77
N GLN A 82 20.57 -12.33 -12.04
CA GLN A 82 21.17 -11.06 -12.43
C GLN A 82 20.13 -9.95 -12.32
N LEU A 83 20.46 -8.91 -11.56
CA LEU A 83 19.54 -7.85 -11.19
C LEU A 83 19.84 -6.59 -11.99
N ALA A 84 18.81 -6.00 -12.59
CA ALA A 84 18.88 -4.65 -13.13
C ALA A 84 18.56 -3.61 -12.04
N VAL A 85 18.57 -2.32 -12.39
CA VAL A 85 18.23 -1.22 -11.47
C VAL A 85 16.81 -1.42 -10.91
N GLY A 86 16.72 -1.62 -9.60
CA GLY A 86 15.48 -1.85 -8.89
C GLY A 86 14.98 -0.66 -8.09
N ILE A 87 14.00 -0.90 -7.24
CA ILE A 87 13.46 0.07 -6.28
C ILE A 87 13.55 -0.47 -4.86
N THR A 88 13.62 0.43 -3.88
CA THR A 88 13.60 0.07 -2.46
C THR A 88 12.37 0.66 -1.79
N ILE A 89 11.54 -0.20 -1.21
CA ILE A 89 10.33 0.19 -0.49
C ILE A 89 10.63 0.09 1.01
N LYS A 90 10.61 1.24 1.69
CA LYS A 90 10.89 1.34 3.13
C LYS A 90 9.60 1.42 3.97
N ARG A 91 8.52 1.88 3.37
CA ARG A 91 7.26 2.19 4.03
C ARG A 91 6.08 2.09 3.08
N VAL A 92 4.91 1.83 3.65
CA VAL A 92 3.62 1.79 2.94
C VAL A 92 2.62 2.72 3.62
N ASN A 93 1.66 3.26 2.86
CA ASN A 93 0.55 4.02 3.43
C ASN A 93 -0.30 3.13 4.32
N ASP A 94 -0.58 1.91 3.85
CA ASP A 94 -1.45 0.99 4.55
C ASP A 94 -1.01 -0.48 4.34
N LEU A 95 -1.28 -1.30 5.34
CA LEU A 95 -0.96 -2.73 5.40
C LEU A 95 -1.99 -3.45 6.27
N HIS A 96 -2.83 -4.26 5.62
CA HIS A 96 -3.91 -4.98 6.28
C HIS A 96 -4.17 -6.35 5.63
N VAL A 97 -4.96 -7.17 6.33
CA VAL A 97 -5.47 -8.44 5.81
C VAL A 97 -6.75 -8.17 5.02
N GLU A 98 -6.78 -8.58 3.76
CA GLU A 98 -7.92 -8.45 2.86
C GLU A 98 -8.52 -9.84 2.59
N ARG A 99 -9.84 -9.96 2.65
CA ARG A 99 -10.53 -11.20 2.28
C ARG A 99 -10.67 -11.24 0.76
N MET A 100 -10.22 -12.31 0.12
CA MET A 100 -10.29 -12.43 -1.33
C MET A 100 -11.70 -12.81 -1.81
N LYS A 101 -12.07 -12.35 -3.00
CA LYS A 101 -13.37 -12.68 -3.63
C LYS A 101 -13.54 -14.17 -3.89
N VAL A 102 -12.46 -14.84 -4.27
CA VAL A 102 -12.41 -16.28 -4.55
C VAL A 102 -12.30 -17.15 -3.28
N GLY A 103 -12.50 -16.57 -2.11
CA GLY A 103 -12.25 -17.24 -0.83
C GLY A 103 -10.79 -17.13 -0.39
N GLY A 104 -10.55 -17.35 0.91
CA GLY A 104 -9.24 -17.17 1.53
C GLY A 104 -8.89 -15.72 1.89
N TYR A 105 -7.68 -15.54 2.42
CA TYR A 105 -7.15 -14.25 2.85
C TYR A 105 -5.90 -13.91 2.06
N ALA A 106 -5.64 -12.61 1.94
CA ALA A 106 -4.43 -12.06 1.36
C ALA A 106 -3.94 -10.89 2.21
N VAL A 107 -2.67 -10.55 2.06
CA VAL A 107 -2.10 -9.34 2.66
C VAL A 107 -2.05 -8.25 1.60
N SER A 108 -2.75 -7.15 1.86
CA SER A 108 -2.86 -6.00 0.97
C SER A 108 -1.89 -4.92 1.44
N LEU A 109 -1.05 -4.44 0.53
CA LEU A 109 -0.06 -3.39 0.78
C LEU A 109 -0.34 -2.20 -0.13
N SER A 110 -0.57 -1.03 0.46
CA SER A 110 -0.78 0.22 -0.28
C SER A 110 0.49 1.06 -0.25
N LEU A 111 1.17 1.17 -1.38
CA LEU A 111 2.42 1.92 -1.52
C LEU A 111 2.19 3.43 -1.41
N ILE A 112 3.21 4.15 -0.94
CA ILE A 112 3.21 5.61 -0.99
C ILE A 112 3.26 6.08 -2.47
N PRO A 113 2.75 7.27 -2.82
CA PRO A 113 2.67 7.71 -4.22
C PRO A 113 4.01 7.74 -4.97
N ALA A 114 5.10 8.07 -4.26
CA ALA A 114 6.45 8.05 -4.83
C ALA A 114 6.87 6.62 -5.25
N ASP A 115 6.72 5.66 -4.34
CA ASP A 115 7.08 4.25 -4.55
C ASP A 115 6.14 3.58 -5.56
N SER A 116 4.85 3.91 -5.54
CA SER A 116 3.89 3.46 -6.54
C SER A 116 4.32 3.87 -7.95
N ARG A 117 4.67 5.15 -8.16
CA ARG A 117 5.12 5.62 -9.48
C ARG A 117 6.44 4.97 -9.90
N ALA A 118 7.35 4.75 -8.95
CA ALA A 118 8.61 4.06 -9.22
C ALA A 118 8.34 2.61 -9.65
N LEU A 119 7.48 1.88 -8.94
CA LEU A 119 7.10 0.51 -9.29
C LEU A 119 6.35 0.41 -10.62
N THR A 120 5.44 1.35 -10.91
CA THR A 120 4.76 1.40 -12.20
C THR A 120 5.76 1.59 -13.34
N ARG A 121 6.71 2.51 -13.22
CA ARG A 121 7.75 2.71 -14.24
C ARG A 121 8.62 1.47 -14.40
N LEU A 122 9.03 0.86 -13.28
CA LEU A 122 9.86 -0.34 -13.27
C LEU A 122 9.16 -1.51 -13.98
N THR A 123 7.89 -1.76 -13.66
CA THR A 123 7.11 -2.88 -14.20
C THR A 123 6.68 -2.67 -15.65
N ARG A 124 6.39 -1.43 -16.07
CA ARG A 124 6.08 -1.12 -17.48
C ARG A 124 7.20 -1.53 -18.44
N GLY A 125 8.46 -1.30 -18.06
CA GLY A 125 9.61 -1.66 -18.89
C GLY A 125 10.03 -3.13 -18.81
N ASN A 126 9.47 -3.90 -17.87
CA ASN A 126 9.93 -5.26 -17.53
C ASN A 126 8.75 -6.24 -17.37
N THR A 127 7.65 -6.01 -18.07
CA THR A 127 6.47 -6.88 -18.02
C THR A 127 6.80 -8.26 -18.62
N GLY A 128 6.28 -9.33 -18.03
CA GLY A 128 6.53 -10.71 -18.44
C GLY A 128 7.86 -11.30 -17.97
N ARG A 129 8.62 -10.56 -17.13
CA ARG A 129 9.91 -10.98 -16.55
C ARG A 129 9.75 -11.28 -15.05
N PRO A 130 10.61 -12.14 -14.47
CA PRO A 130 10.63 -12.34 -13.02
C PRO A 130 11.19 -11.10 -12.32
N PHE A 131 10.71 -10.84 -11.12
CA PHE A 131 11.21 -9.79 -10.24
C PHE A 131 11.76 -10.42 -8.98
N ALA A 132 13.04 -10.23 -8.70
CA ALA A 132 13.65 -10.67 -7.47
C ALA A 132 13.23 -9.73 -6.33
N LEU A 133 12.53 -10.29 -5.35
CA LEU A 133 12.30 -9.67 -4.06
C LEU A 133 13.46 -10.05 -3.17
N THR A 134 14.21 -9.06 -2.71
CA THR A 134 15.35 -9.26 -1.82
C THR A 134 15.13 -8.60 -0.47
N VAL A 135 15.56 -9.30 0.58
CA VAL A 135 15.60 -8.81 1.95
C VAL A 135 17.00 -9.10 2.46
N ARG A 136 17.72 -8.07 2.93
CA ARG A 136 19.13 -8.19 3.35
C ARG A 136 20.01 -8.85 2.27
N ASP A 137 19.78 -8.48 1.01
CA ASP A 137 20.54 -8.93 -0.16
C ASP A 137 20.41 -10.43 -0.51
N GLN A 138 19.43 -11.12 0.09
CA GLN A 138 19.05 -12.49 -0.25
C GLN A 138 17.72 -12.50 -1.00
N VAL A 139 17.61 -13.27 -2.09
CA VAL A 139 16.34 -13.45 -2.83
C VAL A 139 15.40 -14.32 -2.01
N VAL A 140 14.27 -13.76 -1.59
CA VAL A 140 13.19 -14.48 -0.90
C VAL A 140 12.14 -15.02 -1.86
N ALA A 141 11.88 -14.33 -2.97
CA ALA A 141 10.94 -14.77 -3.99
C ALA A 141 11.29 -14.13 -5.35
N ALA A 142 10.96 -14.83 -6.44
CA ALA A 142 11.12 -14.33 -7.81
C ALA A 142 9.81 -14.45 -8.62
N PRO A 143 8.70 -13.80 -8.21
CA PRO A 143 7.44 -13.84 -8.94
C PRO A 143 7.55 -13.20 -10.32
N ARG A 144 6.79 -13.74 -11.26
CA ARG A 144 6.58 -13.13 -12.58
C ARG A 144 5.51 -12.04 -12.49
N VAL A 145 5.77 -10.91 -13.13
CA VAL A 145 4.81 -9.81 -13.21
C VAL A 145 4.36 -9.67 -14.67
N ASP A 146 3.16 -10.15 -14.96
CA ASP A 146 2.62 -10.21 -16.33
C ASP A 146 1.92 -8.91 -16.77
N ALA A 147 1.71 -7.96 -15.86
CA ALA A 147 1.14 -6.66 -16.18
C ALA A 147 1.74 -5.53 -15.32
N PRO A 148 1.81 -4.29 -15.83
CA PRO A 148 2.29 -3.15 -15.06
C PRO A 148 1.48 -2.92 -13.77
N ILE A 149 2.17 -2.72 -12.66
CA ILE A 149 1.53 -2.43 -11.37
C ILE A 149 1.23 -0.94 -11.30
N THR A 150 0.01 -0.55 -11.69
CA THR A 150 -0.43 0.85 -11.80
C THR A 150 -1.20 1.37 -10.59
N LYS A 151 -1.79 0.47 -9.80
CA LYS A 151 -2.68 0.84 -8.67
C LYS A 151 -1.95 1.11 -7.36
N GLY A 152 -0.62 1.02 -7.34
CA GLY A 152 0.17 1.18 -6.12
C GLY A 152 -0.17 0.16 -5.02
N ARG A 153 -0.83 -0.94 -5.38
CA ARG A 153 -1.26 -1.97 -4.45
C ARG A 153 -0.58 -3.29 -4.81
N ILE A 154 -0.04 -3.96 -3.81
CA ILE A 154 0.50 -5.31 -3.92
C ILE A 154 -0.39 -6.22 -3.09
N LEU A 155 -0.78 -7.35 -3.68
CA LEU A 155 -1.55 -8.39 -3.00
C LEU A 155 -0.67 -9.63 -2.86
N ILE A 156 -0.43 -10.06 -1.62
CA ILE A 156 0.25 -11.31 -1.33
C ILE A 156 -0.82 -12.36 -1.04
N SER A 157 -1.01 -13.29 -1.97
CA SER A 157 -1.99 -14.37 -1.91
C SER A 157 -1.30 -15.74 -1.90
N GLY A 158 -1.96 -16.77 -1.33
CA GLY A 158 -1.42 -18.13 -1.30
C GLY A 158 -2.13 -19.03 -0.29
N ASN A 159 -3.41 -19.34 -0.54
CA ASN A 159 -4.28 -20.14 0.34
C ASN A 159 -4.13 -19.83 1.84
N LEU A 160 -3.98 -18.55 2.19
CA LEU A 160 -3.71 -18.12 3.56
C LEU A 160 -4.99 -18.16 4.39
N THR A 161 -4.88 -18.62 5.64
CA THR A 161 -5.92 -18.40 6.64
C THR A 161 -5.85 -16.96 7.18
N ARG A 162 -6.89 -16.51 7.90
CA ARG A 162 -6.89 -15.18 8.53
C ARG A 162 -5.73 -15.04 9.53
N GLY A 163 -5.44 -16.11 10.26
CA GLY A 163 -4.37 -16.14 11.27
C GLY A 163 -2.99 -16.00 10.62
N ASP A 164 -2.76 -16.70 9.52
CA ASP A 164 -1.49 -16.64 8.78
C ASP A 164 -1.27 -15.25 8.19
N ALA A 165 -2.30 -14.69 7.54
CA ALA A 165 -2.24 -13.35 6.98
C ALA A 165 -1.99 -12.28 8.06
N SER A 166 -2.61 -12.41 9.23
CA SER A 166 -2.41 -11.49 10.36
C SER A 166 -0.99 -11.60 10.92
N THR A 167 -0.44 -12.82 11.01
CA THR A 167 0.94 -13.07 11.43
C THR A 167 1.94 -12.42 10.48
N ILE A 168 1.71 -12.53 9.17
CA ILE A 168 2.53 -11.87 8.14
C ILE A 168 2.47 -10.35 8.31
N VAL A 169 1.28 -9.77 8.46
CA VAL A 169 1.12 -8.32 8.71
C VAL A 169 1.89 -7.89 9.95
N ASN A 170 1.78 -8.61 11.05
CA ASN A 170 2.48 -8.27 12.30
C ASN A 170 4.01 -8.37 12.16
N ARG A 171 4.50 -9.39 11.44
CA ARG A 171 5.94 -9.55 11.15
C ARG A 171 6.45 -8.41 10.25
N LEU A 172 5.70 -8.04 9.21
CA LEU A 172 6.04 -6.93 8.32
C LEU A 172 6.03 -5.58 9.06
N LYS A 173 5.08 -5.36 9.98
CA LYS A 173 5.04 -4.19 10.88
C LYS A 173 6.16 -4.17 11.93
N GLY A 174 6.96 -5.24 12.03
CA GLY A 174 7.99 -5.38 13.07
C GLY A 174 7.44 -5.62 14.47
N ARG A 175 6.14 -5.92 14.63
CA ARG A 175 5.50 -6.21 15.93
C ARG A 175 5.78 -7.62 16.46
N ALA A 176 6.38 -8.50 15.65
CA ALA A 176 6.70 -9.87 16.04
C ALA A 176 8.08 -10.05 16.70
N ALA A 177 8.83 -8.98 16.96
CA ALA A 177 10.19 -9.05 17.51
C ALA A 177 10.42 -8.08 18.69
N GLN A 178 9.37 -7.77 19.45
CA GLN A 178 9.49 -7.10 20.75
C GLN A 178 9.08 -8.09 21.85
N SER A 179 9.89 -9.13 22.01
CA SER A 179 9.93 -9.92 23.24
C SER A 179 11.39 -10.02 23.67
N THR A 180 11.88 -8.93 24.24
CA THR A 180 13.00 -8.94 25.18
C THR A 180 12.68 -7.90 26.24
#